data_AF-A0A371G8Q3-F1
#
_entry.id   AF-A0A371G8Q3-F1
#
_cell.length_a   1.000
_cell.length_b   1.000
_cell.length_c   1.000
_cell.angle_alpha   90.00
_cell.angle_beta   90.00
_cell.angle_gamma   90.00
#
_symmetry.space_group_name_H-M   'P 1'
#
loop_
_entity.id
_entity.type
_entity.pdbx_description
1 polymer ?
#
loop_
_entity_poly.entity_id
_entity_poly.type
_entity_poly.pdbx_seq_one_letter_code
_entity_poly.pdbx_strand_id
1 'polypeptide(L)'
;MGDGRLLHPTENKQRFTSVEHPQTNGQAETANKVILRGICRRLEEVKGRWAEELPQFLWSNHTTPYSSINKTPFCLTFGTEAVIPVEIGELSPRTILFRPAENEDEIRVNLDLLQEVHEIAHVKEYAAKARATSQQQQRLTP
;
A
#
# COMPACT_ATOMS: atom_id res chain seq x y z
N MET A 1 -24.80 -28.40 24.80
CA MET A 1 -24.35 -27.14 25.43
C MET A 1 -22.94 -26.90 24.95
N GLY A 2 -22.77 -26.07 23.91
CA GLY A 2 -21.48 -25.80 23.29
C GLY A 2 -20.93 -24.47 23.81
N ASP A 3 -19.72 -24.51 24.34
CA ASP A 3 -18.99 -23.36 24.88
C ASP A 3 -18.83 -22.25 23.84
N GLY A 4 -19.41 -21.10 24.14
CA GLY A 4 -19.18 -19.85 23.42
C GLY A 4 -17.77 -19.37 23.70
N ARG A 5 -16.82 -19.68 22.80
CA ARG A 5 -15.52 -19.02 22.77
C ARG A 5 -15.73 -17.53 22.50
N LEU A 6 -15.65 -16.74 23.58
CA LEU A 6 -15.59 -15.29 23.56
C LEU A 6 -14.45 -14.84 22.66
N LEU A 7 -14.78 -14.06 21.64
CA LEU A 7 -13.82 -13.23 20.92
C LEU A 7 -13.19 -12.27 21.93
N HIS A 8 -11.88 -12.36 22.15
CA HIS A 8 -11.15 -11.40 22.97
C HIS A 8 -11.36 -9.99 22.38
N PRO A 9 -11.76 -8.98 23.18
CA PRO A 9 -11.82 -7.61 22.71
C PRO A 9 -10.42 -7.20 22.26
N THR A 10 -10.26 -6.87 20.97
CA THR A 10 -9.04 -6.25 20.48
C THR A 10 -8.88 -4.91 21.20
N GLU A 11 -7.77 -4.72 21.92
CA GLU A 11 -7.42 -3.44 22.55
C GLU A 11 -7.08 -2.41 21.45
N ASN A 12 -8.11 -1.84 20.81
CA ASN A 12 -7.94 -0.81 19.81
C ASN A 12 -8.10 0.57 20.47
N LYS A 13 -6.98 1.28 20.62
CA LYS A 13 -6.97 2.66 21.13
C LYS A 13 -7.34 3.63 19.99
N GLN A 14 -8.61 4.02 19.94
CA GLN A 14 -9.10 5.02 18.99
C GLN A 14 -8.46 6.39 19.27
N ARG A 15 -7.94 7.03 18.23
CA ARG A 15 -7.34 8.37 18.30
C ARG A 15 -8.07 9.31 17.35
N PHE A 16 -8.77 10.30 17.91
CA PHE A 16 -9.53 11.28 17.15
C PHE A 16 -8.68 12.53 16.87
N THR A 17 -8.83 13.10 15.68
CA THR A 17 -8.20 14.38 15.30
C THR A 17 -9.27 15.45 15.14
N SER A 18 -9.00 16.68 15.63
CA SER A 18 -9.91 17.82 15.48
C SER A 18 -10.01 18.27 14.02
N VAL A 19 -11.20 18.70 13.60
CA VAL A 19 -11.49 19.17 12.23
C VAL A 19 -10.71 20.43 11.88
N GLU A 20 -10.45 21.31 12.85
CA GLU A 20 -9.78 22.59 12.62
C GLU A 20 -8.25 22.48 12.60
N HIS A 21 -7.69 21.39 13.12
CA HIS A 21 -6.23 21.17 13.19
C HIS A 21 -5.94 19.68 12.93
N PRO A 22 -5.80 19.25 11.66
CA PRO A 22 -5.51 17.87 11.32
C PRO A 22 -4.05 17.57 11.68
N GLN A 23 -3.82 17.26 12.95
CA GLN A 23 -2.49 17.22 13.54
C GLN A 23 -1.64 16.05 13.01
N THR A 24 -2.19 15.10 12.23
CA THR A 24 -1.43 13.92 11.72
C THR A 24 -2.08 13.10 10.59
N ASN A 25 -3.35 13.32 10.19
CA ASN A 25 -4.05 12.43 9.24
C ASN A 25 -3.80 12.72 7.74
N GLY A 26 -2.95 13.70 7.41
CA GLY A 26 -2.79 14.17 6.02
C GLY A 26 -2.26 13.13 5.03
N GLN A 27 -1.41 12.19 5.48
CA GLN A 27 -0.93 11.08 4.64
C GLN A 27 -2.07 10.11 4.29
N ALA A 28 -2.86 9.70 5.28
CA ALA A 28 -4.02 8.85 5.06
C ALA A 28 -5.07 9.54 4.18
N GLU A 29 -5.32 10.85 4.37
CA GLU A 29 -6.21 11.61 3.50
C GLU A 29 -5.73 11.67 2.05
N THR A 30 -4.42 11.84 1.84
CA THR A 30 -3.84 11.88 0.49
C THR A 30 -3.93 10.51 -0.19
N ALA A 31 -3.60 9.43 0.55
CA ALA A 31 -3.78 8.06 0.07
C ALA A 31 -5.24 7.77 -0.26
N ASN A 32 -6.17 8.12 0.63
CA ASN A 32 -7.62 7.96 0.42
C ASN A 32 -8.10 8.73 -0.81
N LYS A 33 -7.61 9.96 -1.03
CA LYS A 33 -7.93 10.74 -2.24
C LYS A 33 -7.45 10.04 -3.52
N VAL A 34 -6.26 9.44 -3.52
CA VAL A 34 -5.75 8.67 -4.69
C VAL A 34 -6.63 7.45 -4.95
N ILE A 35 -6.93 6.68 -3.89
CA ILE A 35 -7.79 5.49 -3.95
C ILE A 35 -9.17 5.87 -4.50
N LEU A 36 -9.82 6.88 -3.91
CA LEU A 36 -11.14 7.35 -4.31
C LEU A 36 -11.14 7.86 -5.76
N ARG A 37 -10.13 8.62 -6.20
CA ARG A 37 -10.04 9.05 -7.61
C ARG A 37 -9.93 7.87 -8.57
N GLY A 38 -9.15 6.85 -8.22
CA GLY A 38 -9.03 5.65 -9.02
C GLY A 38 -10.34 4.86 -9.11
N ILE A 39 -11.06 4.76 -8.00
CA ILE A 39 -12.39 4.13 -7.92
C ILE A 39 -13.41 4.92 -8.75
N CYS A 40 -13.48 6.25 -8.60
CA CYS A 40 -14.39 7.10 -9.37
C CYS A 40 -14.17 6.99 -10.88
N ARG A 41 -12.90 6.99 -11.33
CA ARG A 41 -12.58 6.86 -12.76
C ARG A 41 -13.06 5.52 -13.33
N ARG A 42 -12.86 4.40 -12.61
CA ARG A 42 -13.37 3.10 -13.05
C ARG A 42 -14.89 3.02 -12.97
N LEU A 43 -15.52 3.63 -11.96
CA LEU A 43 -16.97 3.71 -11.79
C LEU A 43 -17.69 4.30 -13.00
N GLU A 44 -17.11 5.34 -13.63
CA GLU A 44 -17.61 5.91 -14.88
C GLU A 44 -17.60 4.89 -16.03
N GLU A 45 -16.63 3.97 -16.04
CA GLU A 45 -16.46 2.94 -17.08
C GLU A 45 -17.39 1.73 -16.88
N VAL A 46 -17.66 1.31 -15.62
CA VAL A 46 -18.39 0.05 -15.31
C VAL A 46 -19.87 0.19 -14.91
N LYS A 47 -20.52 1.34 -15.20
CA LYS A 47 -22.00 1.54 -15.06
C LYS A 47 -22.63 0.99 -13.75
N GLY A 48 -21.94 1.10 -12.62
CA GLY A 48 -22.47 0.69 -11.31
C GLY A 48 -22.04 -0.69 -10.79
N ARG A 49 -21.21 -1.47 -11.51
CA ARG A 49 -20.66 -2.77 -11.04
C ARG A 49 -19.45 -2.64 -10.10
N TRP A 50 -19.37 -1.56 -9.33
CA TRP A 50 -18.16 -1.21 -8.57
C TRP A 50 -17.77 -2.23 -7.51
N ALA A 51 -18.73 -2.87 -6.86
CA ALA A 51 -18.46 -3.89 -5.84
C ALA A 51 -17.75 -5.11 -6.45
N GLU A 52 -18.00 -5.41 -7.73
CA GLU A 52 -17.38 -6.52 -8.46
C GLU A 52 -15.95 -6.16 -8.91
N GLU A 53 -15.69 -4.88 -9.20
CA GLU A 53 -14.38 -4.38 -9.65
C GLU A 53 -13.45 -3.97 -8.50
N LEU A 54 -14.00 -3.70 -7.32
CA LEU A 54 -13.24 -3.22 -6.16
C LEU A 54 -12.06 -4.14 -5.79
N PRO A 55 -12.19 -5.48 -5.76
CA PRO A 55 -11.07 -6.36 -5.47
C PRO A 55 -9.91 -6.20 -6.47
N GLN A 56 -10.23 -6.06 -7.77
CA GLN A 56 -9.22 -5.91 -8.82
C GLN A 56 -8.53 -4.54 -8.76
N PHE A 57 -9.27 -3.50 -8.40
CA PHE A 57 -8.71 -2.17 -8.16
C PHE A 57 -7.75 -2.16 -6.96
N LEU A 58 -8.17 -2.71 -5.82
CA LEU A 58 -7.33 -2.81 -4.63
C LEU A 58 -6.08 -3.64 -4.89
N TRP A 59 -6.22 -4.76 -5.62
CA TRP A 59 -5.08 -5.57 -6.05
C TRP A 59 -4.08 -4.74 -6.87
N SER A 60 -4.55 -4.04 -7.90
CA SER A 60 -3.69 -3.17 -8.72
C SER A 60 -2.99 -2.10 -7.88
N ASN A 61 -3.68 -1.51 -6.90
CA ASN A 61 -3.06 -0.55 -5.98
C ASN A 61 -1.93 -1.18 -5.16
N HIS A 62 -2.15 -2.39 -4.63
CA HIS A 62 -1.17 -3.08 -3.79
C HIS A 62 0.04 -3.60 -4.57
N THR A 63 -0.10 -3.93 -5.85
CA THR A 63 0.98 -4.54 -6.67
C THR A 63 1.60 -3.60 -7.69
N THR A 64 1.20 -2.31 -7.73
CA THR A 64 1.82 -1.32 -8.62
C THR A 64 2.89 -0.52 -7.87
N PRO A 65 4.14 -0.47 -8.38
CA PRO A 65 5.20 0.30 -7.72
C PRO A 65 4.88 1.79 -7.71
N TYR A 66 5.13 2.45 -6.59
CA TYR A 66 5.00 3.90 -6.52
C TYR A 66 6.18 4.56 -7.25
N SER A 67 5.91 5.51 -8.16
CA SER A 67 6.93 6.07 -9.06
C SER A 67 8.12 6.74 -8.37
N SER A 68 7.96 7.23 -7.14
CA SER A 68 9.06 7.82 -6.37
C SER A 68 9.87 6.82 -5.53
N ILE A 69 9.35 5.60 -5.30
CA ILE A 69 9.96 4.61 -4.38
C ILE A 69 10.35 3.32 -5.12
N ASN A 70 9.75 3.06 -6.29
CA ASN A 70 9.91 1.82 -7.09
C ASN A 70 9.68 0.54 -6.27
N LYS A 71 8.88 0.64 -5.20
CA LYS A 71 8.43 -0.47 -4.37
C LYS A 71 6.90 -0.46 -4.35
N THR A 72 6.30 -1.63 -4.27
CA THR A 72 4.85 -1.79 -4.16
C THR A 72 4.41 -1.69 -2.70
N PRO A 73 3.18 -1.21 -2.42
CA PRO A 73 2.64 -1.22 -1.05
C PRO A 73 2.63 -2.61 -0.40
N PHE A 74 2.41 -3.67 -1.19
CA PHE A 74 2.49 -5.05 -0.71
C PHE A 74 3.89 -5.40 -0.22
N CYS A 75 4.93 -5.10 -1.01
CA CYS A 75 6.33 -5.30 -0.61
C CYS A 75 6.69 -4.51 0.66
N LEU A 76 6.18 -3.27 0.77
CA LEU A 76 6.38 -2.49 2.00
C LEU A 76 5.64 -3.07 3.21
N THR A 77 4.58 -3.84 3.05
CA THR A 77 3.84 -4.39 4.20
C THR A 77 4.38 -5.75 4.62
N PHE A 78 4.74 -6.59 3.65
CA PHE A 78 5.06 -8.01 3.86
C PHE A 78 6.52 -8.36 3.58
N GLY A 79 7.35 -7.40 3.19
CA GLY A 79 8.78 -7.60 2.91
C GLY A 79 9.09 -8.21 1.54
N THR A 80 8.11 -8.78 0.84
CA THR A 80 8.29 -9.43 -0.46
C THR A 80 7.24 -9.00 -1.47
N GLU A 81 7.54 -9.13 -2.76
CA GLU A 81 6.64 -8.75 -3.84
C GLU A 81 5.49 -9.75 -4.00
N ALA A 82 4.29 -9.28 -4.33
CA ALA A 82 3.15 -10.16 -4.57
C ALA A 82 3.34 -10.94 -5.90
N VAL A 83 2.97 -12.22 -5.90
CA VAL A 83 2.81 -12.98 -7.14
C VAL A 83 1.48 -12.58 -7.77
N ILE A 84 1.53 -12.02 -8.98
CA ILE A 84 0.32 -11.55 -9.68
C ILE A 84 -0.42 -12.71 -10.35
N PRO A 85 -1.76 -12.66 -10.50
CA PRO A 85 -2.54 -13.77 -11.06
C PRO A 85 -2.06 -14.28 -12.44
N VAL A 86 -1.54 -13.38 -13.28
CA VAL A 86 -0.95 -13.77 -14.57
C VAL A 86 0.31 -14.62 -14.41
N GLU A 87 1.15 -14.37 -13.40
CA GLU A 87 2.33 -15.21 -13.11
C GLU A 87 1.95 -16.61 -12.63
N ILE A 88 0.74 -16.78 -12.08
CA ILE A 88 0.19 -18.09 -11.69
C ILE A 88 -0.34 -18.83 -12.92
N GLY A 89 -1.11 -18.14 -13.77
CA GLY A 89 -1.69 -18.71 -14.98
C GLY A 89 -0.64 -19.08 -16.05
N GLU A 90 0.43 -18.30 -16.15
CA GLU A 90 1.51 -18.51 -17.13
C GLU A 90 2.73 -19.24 -16.55
N LEU A 91 2.64 -19.77 -15.33
CA LEU A 91 3.74 -20.44 -14.63
C LEU A 91 5.05 -19.65 -14.74
N SER A 92 5.08 -18.43 -14.20
CA SER A 92 6.30 -17.62 -14.25
C SER A 92 7.48 -18.33 -13.57
N PRO A 93 8.74 -17.94 -13.86
CA PRO A 93 9.91 -18.51 -13.18
C PRO A 93 9.81 -18.44 -11.65
N ARG A 94 9.12 -17.45 -11.09
CA ARG A 94 8.86 -17.34 -9.64
C ARG A 94 8.02 -18.50 -9.13
N THR A 95 7.02 -18.93 -9.89
CA THR A 95 6.15 -20.06 -9.56
C THR A 95 6.82 -21.40 -9.86
N ILE A 96 7.53 -21.52 -10.99
CA ILE A 96 8.19 -22.77 -11.41
C ILE A 96 9.38 -23.12 -10.52
N LEU A 97 10.20 -22.14 -10.14
CA LEU A 97 11.42 -22.35 -9.36
C LEU A 97 11.18 -22.22 -7.85
N PHE A 98 9.92 -22.14 -7.42
CA PHE A 98 9.57 -21.93 -6.03
C PHE A 98 10.08 -23.07 -5.14
N ARG A 99 10.93 -22.71 -4.17
CA ARG A 99 11.46 -23.63 -3.16
C ARG A 99 11.02 -23.17 -1.78
N PRO A 100 10.10 -23.89 -1.11
CA PRO A 100 9.50 -23.43 0.14
C PRO A 100 10.51 -23.12 1.25
N ALA A 101 11.53 -23.99 1.43
CA ALA A 101 12.52 -23.84 2.49
C ALA A 101 13.44 -22.62 2.29
N GLU A 102 13.95 -22.43 1.06
CA GLU A 102 14.78 -21.27 0.72
C GLU A 102 13.98 -19.97 0.80
N ASN A 103 12.70 -20.00 0.41
CA ASN A 103 11.80 -18.85 0.51
C ASN A 103 11.49 -18.47 1.96
N GLU A 104 11.39 -19.43 2.90
CA GLU A 104 11.18 -19.13 4.32
C GLU A 104 12.41 -18.44 4.94
N ASP A 105 13.63 -18.87 4.57
CA ASP A 105 14.86 -18.16 4.92
C ASP A 105 14.87 -16.73 4.37
N GLU A 106 14.52 -16.57 3.09
CA GLU A 106 14.50 -15.27 2.41
C GLU A 106 13.44 -14.33 2.98
N ILE A 107 12.24 -14.82 3.31
CA ILE A 107 11.19 -14.02 3.96
C ILE A 107 11.66 -13.49 5.32
N ARG A 108 12.39 -14.29 6.10
CA ARG A 108 12.94 -13.84 7.38
C ARG A 108 13.94 -12.72 7.20
N VAL A 109 14.87 -12.87 6.26
CA VAL A 109 15.83 -11.80 5.91
C VAL A 109 15.12 -10.55 5.40
N ASN A 110 14.11 -10.70 4.55
CA ASN A 110 13.33 -9.57 4.03
C ASN A 110 12.54 -8.85 5.13
N LEU A 111 12.04 -9.58 6.13
CA LEU A 111 11.34 -9.01 7.28
C LEU A 111 12.30 -8.19 8.15
N ASP A 112 13.51 -8.71 8.40
CA ASP A 112 14.54 -7.98 9.14
C ASP A 112 14.97 -6.71 8.40
N LEU A 113 15.07 -6.78 7.06
CA LEU A 113 15.41 -5.64 6.20
C LEU A 113 14.24 -4.65 5.99
N LEU A 114 13.01 -5.03 6.34
CA LEU A 114 11.82 -4.24 6.05
C LEU A 114 11.88 -2.85 6.69
N GLN A 115 12.43 -2.77 7.91
CA GLN A 115 12.63 -1.52 8.63
C GLN A 115 13.56 -0.56 7.86
N GLU A 116 14.67 -1.06 7.31
CA GLU A 116 15.58 -0.25 6.51
C GLU A 116 14.90 0.24 5.22
N VAL A 117 14.13 -0.64 4.57
CA VAL A 117 13.35 -0.28 3.38
C VAL A 117 12.32 0.81 3.70
N HIS A 118 11.66 0.73 4.85
CA HIS A 118 10.72 1.76 5.33
C HIS A 118 11.41 3.10 5.56
N GLU A 119 12.57 3.09 6.21
CA GLU A 119 13.33 4.31 6.47
C GLU A 119 13.78 4.97 5.17
N ILE A 120 14.29 4.18 4.22
CA ILE A 120 14.66 4.67 2.89
C ILE A 120 13.44 5.23 2.16
N ALA A 121 12.29 4.55 2.22
CA ALA A 121 11.04 4.99 1.61
C ALA A 121 10.58 6.33 2.22
N HIS A 122 10.64 6.46 3.55
CA HIS A 122 10.27 7.67 4.27
C HIS A 122 11.19 8.85 3.91
N VAL A 123 12.50 8.63 3.84
CA VAL A 123 13.47 9.66 3.42
C VAL A 123 13.22 10.09 1.97
N LYS A 124 12.98 9.15 1.05
CA LYS A 124 12.67 9.46 -0.36
C LYS A 124 11.37 10.24 -0.50
N GLU A 125 10.33 9.86 0.24
CA GLU A 125 9.05 10.58 0.26
C GLU A 125 9.21 12.01 0.78
N TYR A 126 9.94 12.19 1.89
CA TYR A 126 10.25 13.50 2.43
C TYR A 126 10.99 14.37 1.40
N ALA A 127 12.02 13.82 0.75
CA ALA A 127 12.78 14.54 -0.27
C ALA A 127 11.96 14.89 -1.52
N ALA A 128 11.01 14.02 -1.91
CA ALA A 128 10.09 14.28 -3.02
C ALA A 128 9.11 15.41 -2.68
N LYS A 129 8.55 15.39 -1.46
CA LYS A 129 7.67 16.44 -0.94
C LYS A 129 8.40 17.79 -0.87
N ALA A 130 9.62 17.81 -0.32
CA ALA A 130 10.42 19.03 -0.24
C ALA A 130 10.67 19.65 -1.63
N ARG A 131 11.06 18.82 -2.61
CA ARG A 131 11.26 19.27 -4.01
C ARG A 131 9.99 19.83 -4.63
N ALA A 132 8.84 19.18 -4.44
CA ALA A 132 7.56 19.65 -4.95
C ALA A 132 7.17 21.00 -4.35
N THR A 133 7.35 21.17 -3.04
CA THR A 133 7.07 22.45 -2.35
C THR A 133 7.97 23.57 -2.88
N SER A 134 9.27 23.33 -3.03
CA SER A 134 10.19 24.35 -3.57
C SER A 134 9.85 24.75 -5.00
N GLN A 135 9.46 23.80 -5.86
CA GLN A 135 9.00 24.10 -7.22
C GLN A 135 7.70 24.89 -7.25
N GLN A 136 6.77 24.60 -6.33
CA GLN A 136 5.51 25.32 -6.21
C GLN A 136 5.72 26.74 -5.69
N GLN A 137 6.64 26.95 -4.75
CA GLN A 137 7.03 28.28 -4.27
C GLN A 137 7.69 29.13 -5.37
N GLN A 138 8.58 28.54 -6.18
CA GLN A 138 9.20 29.22 -7.32
C GLN A 138 8.21 29.62 -8.42
N ARG A 139 7.08 28.91 -8.55
CA ARG A 139 6.00 29.27 -9.50
C ARG A 139 5.09 30.39 -9.00
N LEU A 140 5.12 30.71 -7.70
CA LEU A 140 4.24 31.71 -7.07
C LEU A 140 4.93 33.06 -6.82
N THR A 141 6.24 33.13 -6.99
CA THR A 141 7.01 34.39 -7.01
C THR A 141 7.07 34.95 -8.44
N PRO A 142 6.55 36.17 -8.70
CA PRO A 142 6.51 36.79 -10.03
C PRO A 142 7.89 37.20 -10.57
#